data_AF-A0A2M7EBA4-F1
#
_entry.id   AF-A0A2M7EBA4-F1
#
_cell.length_a   1.000
_cell.length_b   1.000
_cell.length_c   1.000
_cell.angle_alpha   90.00
_cell.angle_beta   90.00
_cell.angle_gamma   90.00
#
_symmetry.space_group_name_H-M   'P 1'
#
loop_
_entity.id
_entity.type
_entity.pdbx_description
1 polymer ?
#
loop_
_entity_poly.entity_id
_entity_poly.type
_entity_poly.pdbx_seq_one_letter_code
_entity_poly.pdbx_strand_id
1 'polypeptide(L)'
;MKNYGAKIFGERKKLRKLLKLAKTNKYSAPQLAAIFKCNVKPIHGALNKAGIYLPNLGEFKKKYKCNDKFFTKLNPISAYWLGFIAADGCLYLRDGKKKSFYIALNYSDAQHLKNFKKIIETNAKIGYVKSNNSVHIGFYSVDKLFDSLVKLGIKPNKRLRIENVLVPNNLMSHFIRGVFDGDGSLSGKKITHVQFQIAGFKPLLKQIQNILIKECNVRRVKIYPLTYKKTGRAFRLQYTGAQIFRILDFLYKGSINSTRLKRKYKKYNMFKIKFRK
;
A
#
# COMPACT_ATOMS: atom_id res chain seq x y z
N MET A 1 36.67 -4.49 -29.78
CA MET A 1 35.18 -4.56 -29.75
C MET A 1 34.60 -3.75 -30.91
N LYS A 2 33.98 -4.40 -31.91
CA LYS A 2 33.46 -3.73 -33.12
C LYS A 2 32.24 -2.83 -32.80
N ASN A 3 32.29 -1.58 -33.26
CA ASN A 3 31.31 -0.51 -33.05
C ASN A 3 30.06 -0.68 -33.95
N TYR A 4 29.05 -1.42 -33.50
CA TYR A 4 27.80 -1.65 -34.25
C TYR A 4 26.80 -0.47 -34.23
N GLY A 5 27.08 0.62 -33.52
CA GLY A 5 26.17 1.78 -33.40
C GLY A 5 26.18 2.74 -34.59
N ALA A 6 27.23 2.73 -35.41
CA ALA A 6 27.47 3.78 -36.41
C ALA A 6 26.70 3.62 -37.74
N LYS A 7 26.18 2.43 -38.07
CA LYS A 7 25.61 2.16 -39.42
C LYS A 7 24.12 2.45 -39.60
N ILE A 8 23.29 2.36 -38.55
CA ILE A 8 21.81 2.33 -38.72
C ILE A 8 21.20 3.73 -38.92
N PHE A 9 21.76 4.74 -38.26
CA PHE A 9 21.27 6.14 -38.33
C PHE A 9 22.20 7.06 -39.11
N GLY A 10 23.08 6.51 -39.95
CA GLY A 10 23.88 7.29 -40.90
C GLY A 10 23.01 7.93 -41.99
N GLU A 11 21.87 7.33 -42.34
CA GLU A 11 20.90 7.91 -43.25
C GLU A 11 20.11 9.06 -42.60
N ARG A 12 20.23 10.27 -43.17
CA ARG A 12 19.56 11.50 -42.68
C ARG A 12 18.04 11.34 -42.51
N LYS A 13 17.39 10.55 -43.37
CA LYS A 13 15.93 10.31 -43.33
C LYS A 13 15.53 9.47 -42.10
N LYS A 14 16.29 8.43 -41.77
CA LYS A 14 16.04 7.56 -40.60
C LYS A 14 16.30 8.32 -39.29
N LEU A 15 17.38 9.10 -39.24
CA LEU A 15 17.69 9.94 -38.08
C LEU A 15 16.60 10.99 -37.82
N ARG A 16 16.16 11.74 -38.84
CA ARG A 16 15.07 12.73 -38.70
C ARG A 16 13.77 12.09 -38.18
N LYS A 17 13.42 10.90 -38.69
CA LYS A 17 12.24 10.15 -38.22
C LYS A 17 12.37 9.73 -36.75
N LEU A 18 13.55 9.24 -36.34
CA LEU A 18 13.82 8.87 -34.95
C LEU A 18 13.64 10.06 -34.00
N LEU A 19 14.26 11.21 -34.33
CA LEU A 19 14.19 12.41 -33.49
C LEU A 19 12.76 12.96 -33.40
N LYS A 20 11.99 12.94 -34.51
CA LYS A 20 10.58 13.34 -34.51
C LYS A 20 9.74 12.47 -33.57
N LEU A 21 9.91 11.14 -33.64
CA LEU A 21 9.19 10.21 -32.77
C LEU A 21 9.61 10.34 -31.31
N ALA A 22 10.91 10.54 -31.03
CA ALA A 22 11.42 10.71 -29.67
C ALA A 22 10.84 11.96 -28.99
N LYS A 23 10.71 13.08 -29.72
CA LYS A 23 10.13 14.33 -29.20
C LYS A 23 8.64 14.24 -28.84
N THR A 24 7.91 13.21 -29.31
CA THR A 24 6.49 13.03 -28.96
C THR A 24 6.28 12.53 -27.53
N ASN A 25 7.33 12.04 -26.85
CA ASN A 25 7.28 11.41 -25.53
C ASN A 25 6.34 10.17 -25.42
N LYS A 26 5.83 9.65 -26.54
CA LYS A 26 4.96 8.46 -26.57
C LYS A 26 5.69 7.13 -26.63
N TYR A 27 6.98 7.13 -27.00
CA TYR A 27 7.73 5.92 -27.31
C TYR A 27 8.95 5.71 -26.39
N SER A 28 9.18 4.45 -26.03
CA SER A 28 10.37 3.97 -25.32
C SER A 28 11.53 3.67 -26.27
N ALA A 29 12.75 3.59 -25.73
CA ALA A 29 13.91 3.15 -26.52
C ALA A 29 13.72 1.72 -27.11
N PRO A 30 13.14 0.73 -26.40
CA PRO A 30 12.76 -0.56 -27.00
C PRO A 30 11.69 -0.48 -28.10
N GLN A 31 10.66 0.36 -27.94
CA GLN A 31 9.63 0.55 -28.98
C GLN A 31 10.21 1.21 -30.23
N LEU A 32 11.06 2.22 -30.06
CA LEU A 32 11.81 2.83 -31.16
C LEU A 32 12.72 1.78 -31.81
N ALA A 33 13.44 0.97 -31.02
CA ALA A 33 14.27 -0.10 -31.53
C ALA A 33 13.47 -1.10 -32.39
N ALA A 34 12.26 -1.47 -31.97
CA ALA A 34 11.35 -2.32 -32.74
C ALA A 34 10.88 -1.65 -34.05
N ILE A 35 10.49 -0.37 -34.01
CA ILE A 35 10.09 0.42 -35.20
C ILE A 35 11.21 0.48 -36.23
N PHE A 36 12.45 0.64 -35.78
CA PHE A 36 13.63 0.71 -36.63
C PHE A 36 14.31 -0.66 -36.85
N LYS A 37 13.69 -1.76 -36.39
CA LYS A 37 14.19 -3.14 -36.49
C LYS A 37 15.67 -3.26 -36.12
N CYS A 38 16.06 -2.64 -35.01
CA CYS A 38 17.45 -2.58 -34.56
C CYS A 38 17.58 -2.89 -33.07
N ASN A 39 18.82 -3.04 -32.61
CA ASN A 39 19.13 -3.12 -31.20
C ASN A 39 18.91 -1.76 -30.50
N VAL A 40 18.64 -1.78 -29.20
CA VAL A 40 18.40 -0.58 -28.40
C VAL A 40 19.64 0.33 -28.29
N LYS A 41 20.85 -0.24 -28.39
CA LYS A 41 22.13 0.50 -28.31
C LYS A 41 22.25 1.62 -29.36
N PRO A 42 22.05 1.36 -30.68
CA PRO A 42 21.98 2.40 -31.71
C PRO A 42 21.01 3.55 -31.41
N ILE A 43 19.83 3.25 -30.85
CA ILE A 43 18.84 4.26 -30.46
C ILE A 43 19.41 5.20 -29.40
N HIS A 44 20.00 4.65 -28.34
CA HIS A 44 20.63 5.46 -27.29
C HIS A 44 21.79 6.30 -27.83
N GLY A 45 22.64 5.72 -28.68
CA GLY A 45 23.75 6.44 -29.30
C GLY A 45 23.27 7.65 -30.13
N ALA A 46 22.23 7.47 -30.95
CA ALA A 46 21.68 8.54 -31.77
C ALA A 46 20.98 9.64 -30.94
N LEU A 47 20.21 9.26 -29.92
CA LEU A 47 19.52 10.22 -29.05
C LEU A 47 20.49 11.01 -28.17
N ASN A 48 21.52 10.36 -27.63
CA ASN A 48 22.56 11.02 -26.82
C ASN A 48 23.33 12.05 -27.66
N LYS A 49 23.72 11.70 -28.90
CA LYS A 49 24.38 12.64 -29.83
C LYS A 49 23.51 13.85 -30.17
N ALA A 50 22.18 13.68 -30.15
CA ALA A 50 21.22 14.74 -30.42
C ALA A 50 20.76 15.50 -29.16
N GLY A 51 21.29 15.19 -27.98
CA GLY A 51 20.90 15.81 -26.71
C GLY A 51 19.44 15.54 -26.29
N ILE A 52 18.80 14.50 -26.84
CA ILE A 52 17.39 14.18 -26.53
C ILE A 52 17.33 13.12 -25.43
N TYR A 53 16.72 13.49 -24.31
CA TYR A 53 16.38 12.56 -23.23
C TYR A 53 14.95 12.05 -23.40
N LEU A 54 14.77 10.73 -23.44
CA LEU A 54 13.42 10.13 -23.37
C LEU A 54 12.96 10.15 -21.89
N PRO A 55 11.87 10.85 -21.55
CA PRO A 55 11.42 10.97 -20.16
C PRO A 55 11.02 9.63 -19.52
N ASN A 56 10.71 8.63 -20.36
CA ASN A 56 10.15 7.36 -19.93
C ASN A 56 11.21 6.24 -19.75
N LEU A 57 12.51 6.56 -19.83
CA LEU A 57 13.62 5.59 -19.75
C LEU A 57 13.56 4.71 -18.48
N GLY A 58 13.04 5.25 -17.37
CA GLY A 58 12.80 4.51 -16.13
C GLY A 58 11.48 3.74 -16.08
N GLU A 59 10.40 4.27 -16.67
CA GLU A 59 9.07 3.64 -16.65
C GLU A 59 9.00 2.35 -17.48
N PHE A 60 9.76 2.27 -18.58
CA PHE A 60 9.83 1.08 -19.42
C PHE A 60 10.78 -0.02 -18.90
N LYS A 61 11.64 0.29 -17.91
CA LYS A 61 12.49 -0.69 -17.20
C LYS A 61 11.85 -1.25 -15.92
N LYS A 62 10.71 -0.71 -15.48
CA LYS A 62 10.04 -1.21 -14.27
C LYS A 62 9.55 -2.64 -14.51
N LYS A 63 10.20 -3.60 -13.85
CA LYS A 63 9.74 -5.00 -13.77
C LYS A 63 8.30 -5.09 -13.26
N TYR A 64 7.92 -4.17 -12.38
CA TYR A 64 6.59 -4.08 -11.80
C TYR A 64 5.92 -2.74 -12.13
N LYS A 65 4.76 -2.80 -12.78
CA LYS A 65 3.86 -1.67 -13.02
C LYS A 65 2.80 -1.65 -11.94
N CYS A 66 2.35 -0.48 -11.51
CA CYS A 66 1.21 -0.24 -10.64
C CYS A 66 0.66 1.17 -10.86
N ASN A 67 -0.53 1.45 -10.33
CA ASN A 67 -1.04 2.81 -10.25
C ASN A 67 -0.23 3.61 -9.22
N ASP A 68 0.84 4.27 -9.70
CA ASP A 68 1.74 5.08 -8.89
C ASP A 68 1.05 6.30 -8.22
N LYS A 69 -0.16 6.66 -8.67
CA LYS A 69 -0.96 7.77 -8.14
C LYS A 69 -2.00 7.34 -7.10
N PHE A 70 -2.05 6.05 -6.76
CA PHE A 70 -3.10 5.46 -5.91
C PHE A 70 -3.25 6.16 -4.54
N PHE A 71 -2.15 6.66 -3.97
CA PHE A 71 -2.13 7.40 -2.70
C PHE A 71 -1.95 8.92 -2.86
N THR A 72 -1.96 9.46 -4.08
CA THR A 72 -1.80 10.90 -4.31
C THR A 72 -3.03 11.69 -3.86
N LYS A 73 -4.24 11.15 -4.10
CA LYS A 73 -5.49 11.69 -3.59
C LYS A 73 -6.24 10.57 -2.88
N LEU A 74 -6.48 10.73 -1.58
CA LEU A 74 -7.19 9.73 -0.80
C LEU A 74 -8.69 9.73 -1.15
N ASN A 75 -9.22 8.52 -1.21
CA ASN A 75 -10.65 8.21 -1.33
C ASN A 75 -10.96 7.03 -0.39
N PRO A 76 -12.21 6.57 -0.24
CA PRO A 76 -12.55 5.46 0.66
C PRO A 76 -11.71 4.19 0.49
N ILE A 77 -11.36 3.85 -0.75
CA ILE A 77 -10.60 2.64 -1.07
C ILE A 77 -9.12 2.83 -0.73
N SER A 78 -8.50 3.93 -1.16
CA SER A 78 -7.09 4.19 -0.88
C SER A 78 -6.84 4.50 0.61
N ALA A 79 -7.77 5.14 1.31
CA ALA A 79 -7.70 5.34 2.76
C ALA A 79 -7.72 4.01 3.52
N TYR A 80 -8.58 3.07 3.12
CA TYR A 80 -8.59 1.71 3.67
C TYR A 80 -7.23 1.01 3.50
N TRP A 81 -6.72 0.98 2.26
CA TRP A 81 -5.45 0.31 2.00
C TRP A 81 -4.26 1.01 2.65
N LEU A 82 -4.30 2.33 2.81
CA LEU A 82 -3.31 3.05 3.60
C LEU A 82 -3.31 2.57 5.05
N GLY A 83 -4.49 2.40 5.66
CA GLY A 83 -4.64 1.85 7.00
C GLY A 83 -4.16 0.41 7.12
N PHE A 84 -4.48 -0.41 6.12
CA PHE A 84 -4.05 -1.81 6.08
C PHE A 84 -2.52 -1.92 5.95
N ILE A 85 -1.91 -1.09 5.10
CA ILE A 85 -0.44 -0.94 4.98
C ILE A 85 0.14 -0.37 6.29
N ALA A 86 -0.61 0.48 7.00
CA ALA A 86 -0.24 0.97 8.31
C ALA A 86 -0.29 -0.12 9.40
N ALA A 87 -0.86 -1.30 9.15
CA ALA A 87 -0.76 -2.47 10.02
C ALA A 87 0.29 -3.45 9.48
N ASP A 88 -0.03 -4.14 8.38
CA ASP A 88 0.73 -5.28 7.85
C ASP A 88 1.74 -4.92 6.73
N GLY A 89 1.84 -3.65 6.37
CA GLY A 89 2.75 -3.18 5.31
C GLY A 89 4.16 -2.87 5.82
N CYS A 90 5.17 -3.24 5.03
CA CYS A 90 6.56 -2.91 5.29
C CYS A 90 7.18 -2.13 4.12
N LEU A 91 7.71 -0.94 4.44
CA LEU A 91 8.47 -0.11 3.51
C LEU A 91 9.96 -0.29 3.81
N TYR A 92 10.75 -0.56 2.77
CA TYR A 92 12.19 -0.67 2.84
C TYR A 92 12.86 0.40 1.99
N LEU A 93 13.87 1.05 2.58
CA LEU A 93 14.82 1.89 1.87
C LEU A 93 16.19 1.25 2.00
N ARG A 94 16.61 0.49 0.97
CA ARG A 94 17.91 -0.19 0.95
C ARG A 94 18.98 0.74 0.35
N ASP A 95 20.16 0.76 0.98
CA ASP A 95 21.31 1.56 0.55
C ASP A 95 20.99 3.07 0.37
N GLY A 96 19.98 3.56 1.11
CA GLY A 96 19.48 4.95 1.00
C GLY A 96 18.76 5.30 -0.31
N LYS A 97 18.72 4.39 -1.30
CA LYS A 97 18.27 4.70 -2.67
C LYS A 97 17.14 3.79 -3.17
N LYS A 98 17.15 2.51 -2.83
CA LYS A 98 16.21 1.53 -3.38
C LYS A 98 14.96 1.45 -2.52
N LYS A 99 13.86 2.00 -3.03
CA LYS A 99 12.54 1.98 -2.40
C LYS A 99 11.78 0.71 -2.79
N SER A 100 11.36 -0.05 -1.78
CA SER A 100 10.47 -1.19 -1.95
C SER A 100 9.40 -1.25 -0.88
N PHE A 101 8.32 -1.95 -1.21
CA PHE A 101 7.14 -2.08 -0.37
C PHE A 101 6.61 -3.52 -0.44
N TYR A 102 6.25 -4.08 0.71
CA TYR A 102 5.69 -5.42 0.81
C TYR A 102 4.49 -5.45 1.73
N ILE A 103 3.54 -6.34 1.41
CA ILE A 103 2.53 -6.83 2.33
C ILE A 103 2.71 -8.35 2.41
N ALA A 104 2.79 -8.89 3.62
CA ALA A 104 2.79 -10.32 3.86
C ALA A 104 1.66 -10.65 4.84
N LEU A 105 0.84 -11.65 4.51
CA LEU A 105 -0.30 -12.09 5.29
C LEU A 105 -0.25 -13.61 5.49
N ASN A 106 -1.13 -14.12 6.36
CA ASN A 106 -1.40 -15.55 6.44
C ASN A 106 -2.04 -16.04 5.13
N TYR A 107 -1.75 -17.29 4.75
CA TYR A 107 -2.28 -17.92 3.53
C TYR A 107 -3.81 -17.84 3.42
N SER A 108 -4.53 -17.96 4.54
CA SER A 108 -5.99 -17.85 4.60
C SER A 108 -6.53 -16.49 4.14
N ASP A 109 -5.70 -15.44 4.12
CA ASP A 109 -6.04 -14.09 3.70
C ASP A 109 -5.54 -13.78 2.27
N ALA A 110 -5.11 -14.78 1.48
CA ALA A 110 -4.60 -14.60 0.10
C ALA A 110 -5.57 -13.86 -0.84
N GLN A 111 -6.88 -14.04 -0.66
CA GLN A 111 -7.87 -13.31 -1.46
C GLN A 111 -7.81 -11.80 -1.21
N HIS A 112 -7.39 -11.37 -0.02
CA HIS A 112 -7.24 -9.96 0.30
C HIS A 112 -6.09 -9.33 -0.51
N LEU A 113 -4.96 -10.02 -0.65
CA LEU A 113 -3.87 -9.56 -1.53
C LEU A 113 -4.26 -9.59 -3.02
N LYS A 114 -5.08 -10.54 -3.45
CA LYS A 114 -5.63 -10.55 -4.83
C LYS A 114 -6.50 -9.31 -5.09
N ASN A 115 -7.33 -8.92 -4.12
CA ASN A 115 -8.14 -7.70 -4.20
C ASN A 115 -7.25 -6.46 -4.26
N PHE A 116 -6.20 -6.38 -3.42
CA PHE A 116 -5.24 -5.28 -3.46
C PHE A 116 -4.56 -5.18 -4.81
N LYS A 117 -4.04 -6.31 -5.33
CA LYS A 117 -3.38 -6.40 -6.64
C LYS A 117 -4.25 -5.81 -7.76
N LYS A 118 -5.54 -6.14 -7.76
CA LYS A 118 -6.51 -5.62 -8.75
C LYS A 118 -6.71 -4.12 -8.61
N ILE A 119 -6.91 -3.63 -7.38
CA ILE A 119 -7.19 -2.22 -7.09
C ILE A 119 -6.01 -1.30 -7.40
N ILE A 120 -4.79 -1.74 -7.05
CA ILE A 120 -3.57 -0.97 -7.31
C ILE A 120 -3.04 -1.19 -8.74
N GLU A 121 -3.78 -1.94 -9.56
CA GLU A 121 -3.53 -2.17 -10.98
C GLU A 121 -2.10 -2.65 -11.26
N THR A 122 -1.63 -3.63 -10.46
CA THR A 122 -0.25 -4.11 -10.55
C THR A 122 -0.10 -5.45 -11.26
N ASN A 123 0.99 -5.58 -12.03
CA ASN A 123 1.43 -6.85 -12.58
C ASN A 123 2.31 -7.67 -11.62
N ALA A 124 2.61 -7.18 -10.40
CA ALA A 124 3.42 -7.91 -9.42
C ALA A 124 2.82 -9.28 -9.06
N LYS A 125 3.65 -10.32 -9.04
CA LYS A 125 3.21 -11.68 -8.70
C LYS A 125 2.92 -11.75 -7.19
N ILE A 126 1.87 -12.50 -6.85
CA ILE A 126 1.62 -12.91 -5.46
C ILE A 126 2.48 -14.14 -5.22
N GLY A 127 3.37 -14.06 -4.23
CA GLY A 127 4.20 -15.18 -3.79
C GLY A 127 3.50 -15.96 -2.68
N TYR A 128 3.64 -17.28 -2.72
CA TYR A 128 3.13 -18.19 -1.70
C TYR A 128 4.30 -18.94 -1.08
N VAL A 129 4.39 -18.94 0.23
CA VAL A 129 5.50 -19.54 0.98
C VAL A 129 4.90 -20.64 1.86
N LYS A 130 5.11 -21.90 1.48
CA LYS A 130 4.54 -23.06 2.19
C LYS A 130 5.10 -23.22 3.60
N SER A 131 6.41 -23.00 3.78
CA SER A 131 7.11 -23.26 5.05
C SER A 131 6.59 -22.46 6.24
N ASN A 132 6.10 -21.24 6.02
CA ASN A 132 5.54 -20.39 7.08
C ASN A 132 4.04 -20.07 6.85
N ASN A 133 3.36 -20.83 5.98
CA ASN A 133 1.96 -20.66 5.62
C ASN A 133 1.58 -19.19 5.30
N SER A 134 2.45 -18.50 4.55
CA SER A 134 2.28 -17.07 4.25
C SER A 134 2.09 -16.81 2.76
N VAL A 135 1.49 -15.65 2.48
CA VAL A 135 1.28 -15.12 1.15
C VAL A 135 1.74 -13.66 1.13
N HIS A 136 2.39 -13.22 0.08
CA HIS A 136 2.92 -11.87 0.01
C HIS A 136 2.84 -11.27 -1.39
N ILE A 137 2.88 -9.94 -1.44
CA ILE A 137 3.09 -9.16 -2.65
C ILE A 137 4.17 -8.11 -2.39
N GLY A 138 5.11 -7.99 -3.32
CA GLY A 138 6.26 -7.10 -3.21
C GLY A 138 6.37 -6.20 -4.43
N PHE A 139 6.66 -4.93 -4.16
CA PHE A 139 6.83 -3.87 -5.15
C PHE A 139 8.24 -3.31 -5.02
N TYR A 140 8.93 -3.19 -6.16
CA TYR A 140 10.31 -2.74 -6.23
C TYR A 140 10.39 -1.59 -7.24
N SER A 141 11.24 -0.59 -6.97
CA SER A 141 11.39 0.60 -7.82
C SER A 141 10.06 1.37 -7.98
N VAL A 142 9.37 1.56 -6.85
CA VAL A 142 8.05 2.21 -6.75
C VAL A 142 8.14 3.57 -6.06
N ASP A 143 9.00 4.46 -6.59
CA ASP A 143 9.36 5.71 -5.91
C ASP A 143 8.15 6.60 -5.60
N LYS A 144 7.29 6.86 -6.59
CA LYS A 144 6.07 7.70 -6.41
C LYS A 144 5.09 7.13 -5.39
N LEU A 145 4.85 5.83 -5.43
CA LEU A 145 3.96 5.15 -4.49
C LEU A 145 4.54 5.18 -3.08
N PHE A 146 5.83 4.86 -2.95
CA PHE A 146 6.56 4.87 -1.69
C PHE A 146 6.57 6.27 -1.07
N ASP A 147 6.89 7.30 -1.86
CA ASP A 147 6.95 8.68 -1.39
C ASP A 147 5.56 9.19 -0.98
N SER A 148 4.51 8.76 -1.69
CA SER A 148 3.12 9.06 -1.28
C SER A 148 2.80 8.44 0.08
N LEU A 149 3.18 7.18 0.32
CA LEU A 149 2.99 6.51 1.60
C LEU A 149 3.76 7.21 2.74
N VAL A 150 5.01 7.60 2.49
CA VAL A 150 5.84 8.33 3.46
C VAL A 150 5.24 9.69 3.79
N LYS A 151 4.80 10.45 2.77
CA LYS A 151 4.11 11.74 2.96
C LYS A 151 2.85 11.60 3.82
N LEU A 152 2.13 10.49 3.70
CA LEU A 152 0.92 10.20 4.48
C LEU A 152 1.22 9.70 5.91
N GLY A 153 2.49 9.56 6.30
CA GLY A 153 2.92 9.17 7.64
C GLY A 153 3.42 7.73 7.77
N ILE A 154 3.45 6.95 6.68
CA ILE A 154 3.95 5.56 6.69
C ILE A 154 5.47 5.56 6.48
N LYS A 155 6.22 5.54 7.58
CA LYS A 155 7.69 5.60 7.55
C LYS A 155 8.32 4.23 7.21
N PRO A 156 9.51 4.19 6.55
CA PRO A 156 10.26 2.95 6.30
C PRO A 156 10.77 2.28 7.59
N ASN A 157 11.10 0.98 7.51
CA ASN A 157 11.65 0.19 8.63
C ASN A 157 10.79 0.27 9.90
N LYS A 158 9.47 0.20 9.71
CA LYS A 158 8.47 0.54 10.71
C LYS A 158 8.39 -0.51 11.83
N ARG A 159 9.35 -0.47 12.75
CA ARG A 159 9.28 -1.22 14.02
C ARG A 159 8.39 -0.50 15.05
N LEU A 160 7.19 -0.04 14.65
CA LEU A 160 6.21 0.73 15.47
C LEU A 160 6.60 2.21 15.66
N ARG A 161 6.54 3.02 14.58
CA ARG A 161 6.90 4.46 14.60
C ARG A 161 5.93 5.38 13.85
N ILE A 162 4.68 4.96 13.61
CA ILE A 162 3.68 5.89 13.04
C ILE A 162 3.23 6.83 14.16
N GLU A 163 3.70 8.06 14.10
CA GLU A 163 3.32 9.11 15.04
C GLU A 163 1.95 9.70 14.70
N ASN A 164 1.74 9.98 13.42
CA ASN A 164 0.52 10.57 12.89
C ASN A 164 0.35 10.14 11.43
N VAL A 165 -0.90 10.11 10.96
CA VAL A 165 -1.22 9.97 9.54
C VAL A 165 -1.99 11.19 9.03
N LEU A 166 -1.70 11.56 7.77
CA LEU A 166 -2.36 12.68 7.10
C LEU A 166 -3.57 12.16 6.30
N VAL A 167 -4.61 11.74 7.02
CA VAL A 167 -5.88 11.28 6.42
C VAL A 167 -6.99 12.29 6.75
N PRO A 168 -7.75 12.77 5.75
CA PRO A 168 -8.92 13.61 6.01
C PRO A 168 -9.92 12.97 6.97
N ASN A 169 -10.55 13.77 7.84
CA ASN A 169 -11.46 13.26 8.88
C ASN A 169 -12.61 12.41 8.30
N ASN A 170 -13.18 12.82 7.16
CA ASN A 170 -14.25 12.09 6.47
C ASN A 170 -13.81 10.73 5.89
N LEU A 171 -12.51 10.47 5.77
CA LEU A 171 -11.94 9.19 5.32
C LEU A 171 -11.36 8.35 6.46
N MET A 172 -11.37 8.88 7.68
CA MET A 172 -10.70 8.25 8.81
C MET A 172 -11.38 6.94 9.23
N SER A 173 -12.69 6.80 9.03
CA SER A 173 -13.41 5.52 9.23
C SER A 173 -12.81 4.39 8.38
N HIS A 174 -12.47 4.70 7.12
CA HIS A 174 -11.87 3.75 6.19
C HIS A 174 -10.43 3.41 6.57
N PHE A 175 -9.63 4.43 6.92
CA PHE A 175 -8.28 4.22 7.41
C PHE A 175 -8.25 3.35 8.67
N ILE A 176 -9.06 3.68 9.68
CA ILE A 176 -9.14 2.91 10.93
C ILE A 176 -9.64 1.48 10.64
N ARG A 177 -10.58 1.29 9.72
CA ARG A 177 -11.00 -0.04 9.28
C ARG A 177 -9.82 -0.83 8.71
N GLY A 178 -8.98 -0.21 7.89
CA GLY A 178 -7.77 -0.83 7.36
C GLY A 178 -6.81 -1.27 8.48
N VAL A 179 -6.54 -0.38 9.44
CA VAL A 179 -5.69 -0.69 10.60
C VAL A 179 -6.28 -1.84 11.43
N PHE A 180 -7.59 -1.82 11.68
CA PHE A 180 -8.29 -2.87 12.42
C PHE A 180 -8.31 -4.21 11.68
N ASP A 181 -8.47 -4.19 10.36
CA ASP A 181 -8.48 -5.43 9.58
C ASP A 181 -7.11 -6.11 9.61
N GLY A 182 -6.01 -5.35 9.62
CA GLY A 182 -4.66 -5.88 9.76
C GLY A 182 -4.29 -6.25 11.21
N ASP A 183 -4.15 -5.24 12.07
CA ASP A 183 -3.62 -5.35 13.44
C ASP A 183 -4.69 -5.34 14.55
N GLY A 184 -5.96 -5.36 14.17
CA GLY A 184 -7.06 -5.39 15.13
C GLY A 184 -7.43 -6.80 15.59
N SER A 185 -8.24 -6.88 16.65
CA SER A 185 -8.87 -8.12 17.10
C SER A 185 -10.29 -7.87 17.59
N LEU A 186 -11.13 -8.88 17.37
CA LEU A 186 -12.51 -8.93 17.85
C LEU A 186 -12.67 -10.29 18.52
N SER A 187 -13.11 -10.34 19.78
CA SER A 187 -13.30 -11.60 20.51
C SER A 187 -14.30 -11.41 21.66
N GLY A 188 -14.68 -12.50 22.31
CA GLY A 188 -15.66 -12.50 23.41
C GLY A 188 -16.72 -13.58 23.23
N LYS A 189 -17.23 -14.10 24.35
CA LYS A 189 -18.26 -15.17 24.39
C LYS A 189 -19.62 -14.68 24.92
N LYS A 190 -19.63 -13.60 25.70
CA LYS A 190 -20.79 -12.94 26.30
C LYS A 190 -20.76 -11.46 25.97
N ILE A 191 -21.91 -10.78 25.92
CA ILE A 191 -21.99 -9.34 25.58
C ILE A 191 -21.11 -8.47 26.49
N THR A 192 -21.00 -8.78 27.78
CA THR A 192 -20.14 -8.03 28.72
C THR A 192 -18.65 -8.21 28.45
N HIS A 193 -18.27 -9.25 27.69
CA HIS A 193 -16.89 -9.65 27.41
C HIS A 193 -16.53 -9.52 25.92
N VAL A 194 -17.41 -8.98 25.08
CA VAL A 194 -17.02 -8.68 23.70
C VAL A 194 -16.00 -7.55 23.72
N GLN A 195 -14.92 -7.71 22.97
CA GLN A 195 -13.81 -6.78 22.93
C GLN A 195 -13.41 -6.47 21.50
N PHE A 196 -13.26 -5.17 21.23
CA PHE A 196 -12.60 -4.62 20.07
C PHE A 196 -11.23 -4.12 20.50
N GLN A 197 -10.18 -4.49 19.77
CA GLN A 197 -8.82 -4.06 20.04
C GLN A 197 -8.11 -3.65 18.75
N ILE A 198 -7.25 -2.64 18.83
CA ILE A 198 -6.22 -2.32 17.82
C ILE A 198 -4.85 -2.32 18.51
N ALA A 199 -3.89 -3.04 17.94
CA ALA A 199 -2.48 -2.96 18.29
C ALA A 199 -1.77 -1.86 17.49
N GLY A 200 -0.77 -1.20 18.07
CA GLY A 200 0.02 -0.20 17.35
C GLY A 200 0.92 0.67 18.21
N PHE A 201 1.51 1.70 17.60
CA PHE A 201 2.30 2.71 18.32
C PHE A 201 1.38 3.72 19.03
N LYS A 202 1.75 4.14 20.25
CA LYS A 202 0.89 4.94 21.13
C LYS A 202 0.33 6.23 20.50
N PRO A 203 1.10 7.04 19.77
CA PRO A 203 0.59 8.24 19.09
C PRO A 203 -0.50 7.94 18.05
N LEU A 204 -0.30 6.95 17.16
CA LEU A 204 -1.34 6.52 16.22
C LEU A 204 -2.61 6.07 16.96
N LEU A 205 -2.46 5.27 18.03
CA LEU A 205 -3.61 4.84 18.83
C LEU A 205 -4.35 6.00 19.49
N LYS A 206 -3.65 7.07 19.90
CA LYS A 206 -4.29 8.30 20.40
C LYS A 206 -5.08 9.01 19.31
N GLN A 207 -4.52 9.12 18.10
CA GLN A 207 -5.23 9.70 16.94
C GLN A 207 -6.52 8.91 16.64
N ILE A 208 -6.41 7.58 16.57
CA ILE A 208 -7.56 6.69 16.36
C ILE A 208 -8.58 6.85 17.49
N GLN A 209 -8.13 6.85 18.75
CA GLN A 209 -9.02 7.00 19.91
C GLN A 209 -9.81 8.31 19.85
N ASN A 210 -9.18 9.44 19.50
CA ASN A 210 -9.88 10.72 19.42
C ASN A 210 -11.01 10.70 18.38
N ILE A 211 -10.78 10.05 17.23
CA ILE A 211 -11.79 9.88 16.19
C ILE A 211 -12.91 8.97 16.67
N LEU A 212 -12.60 7.85 17.34
CA LEU A 212 -13.62 6.95 17.87
C LEU A 212 -14.48 7.63 18.95
N ILE A 213 -13.87 8.41 19.86
CA ILE A 213 -14.61 9.18 20.86
C ILE A 213 -15.59 10.13 20.19
N LYS A 214 -15.10 10.91 19.21
CA LYS A 214 -15.91 11.90 18.49
C LYS A 214 -17.04 11.27 17.67
N GLU A 215 -16.73 10.29 16.83
CA GLU A 215 -17.65 9.76 15.82
C GLU A 215 -18.54 8.62 16.35
N CYS A 216 -18.10 7.91 17.39
CA CYS A 216 -18.83 6.75 17.94
C CYS A 216 -19.40 7.02 19.35
N ASN A 217 -19.18 8.21 19.92
CA ASN A 217 -19.60 8.59 21.27
C ASN A 217 -19.18 7.55 22.35
N VAL A 218 -17.93 7.07 22.27
CA VAL A 218 -17.34 6.13 23.24
C VAL A 218 -16.51 6.87 24.28
N ARG A 219 -16.40 6.32 25.49
CA ARG A 219 -15.60 6.92 26.56
C ARG A 219 -14.11 6.79 26.29
N ARG A 220 -13.30 7.75 26.76
CA ARG A 220 -11.84 7.61 26.71
C ARG A 220 -11.40 6.44 27.59
N VAL A 221 -10.54 5.59 27.05
CA VAL A 221 -9.97 4.42 27.74
C VAL A 221 -8.45 4.52 27.83
N LYS A 222 -7.85 3.83 28.80
CA LYS A 222 -6.39 3.77 28.92
C LYS A 222 -5.79 2.94 27.77
N ILE A 223 -4.69 3.42 27.20
CA ILE A 223 -3.89 2.69 26.21
C ILE A 223 -2.81 1.90 26.98
N TYR A 224 -2.81 0.58 26.82
CA TYR A 224 -1.93 -0.32 27.58
C TYR A 224 -0.78 -0.82 26.71
N PRO A 225 0.41 -1.09 27.29
CA PRO A 225 1.46 -1.81 26.57
C PRO A 225 0.99 -3.24 26.23
N LEU A 226 1.44 -3.77 25.10
CA LEU A 226 1.13 -5.15 24.67
C LEU A 226 1.96 -6.20 25.41
N THR A 227 3.14 -5.82 25.90
CA THR A 227 4.02 -6.70 26.67
C THR A 227 4.35 -6.03 28.01
N TYR A 228 4.57 -6.83 29.04
CA TYR A 228 5.00 -6.33 30.35
C TYR A 228 6.46 -5.84 30.37
N LYS A 229 7.23 -6.08 29.30
CA LYS A 229 8.63 -5.64 29.22
C LYS A 229 8.67 -4.12 29.12
N LYS A 230 9.44 -3.47 30.01
CA LYS A 230 9.63 -2.00 30.05
C LYS A 230 10.10 -1.40 28.72
N THR A 231 10.71 -2.18 27.83
CA THR A 231 11.23 -1.77 26.51
C THR A 231 10.24 -1.94 25.35
N GLY A 232 9.02 -2.42 25.62
CA GLY A 232 7.99 -2.65 24.61
C GLY A 232 7.52 -1.35 23.94
N ARG A 233 7.63 -1.28 22.61
CA ARG A 233 7.14 -0.13 21.81
C ARG A 233 5.72 -0.32 21.28
N ALA A 234 5.11 -1.48 21.54
CA ALA A 234 3.79 -1.84 21.06
C ALA A 234 2.73 -1.65 22.14
N PHE A 235 1.61 -1.04 21.78
CA PHE A 235 0.50 -0.74 22.67
C PHE A 235 -0.80 -1.30 22.10
N ARG A 236 -1.84 -1.35 22.93
CA ARG A 236 -3.20 -1.72 22.55
C ARG A 236 -4.19 -0.66 23.00
N LEU A 237 -5.13 -0.33 22.10
CA LEU A 237 -6.35 0.39 22.39
C LEU A 237 -7.49 -0.64 22.42
N GLN A 238 -8.24 -0.71 23.51
CA GLN A 238 -9.26 -1.73 23.72
C GLN A 238 -10.57 -1.13 24.23
N TYR A 239 -11.67 -1.51 23.59
CA TYR A 239 -13.04 -1.23 24.01
C TYR A 239 -13.79 -2.53 24.26
N THR A 240 -14.65 -2.55 25.27
CA THR A 240 -15.42 -3.75 25.66
C THR A 240 -16.91 -3.44 25.78
N GLY A 241 -17.74 -4.48 25.73
CA GLY A 241 -19.19 -4.37 25.90
C GLY A 241 -19.92 -3.89 24.63
N ALA A 242 -21.20 -3.56 24.76
CA ALA A 242 -22.07 -3.22 23.63
C ALA A 242 -21.59 -2.01 22.79
N GLN A 243 -20.82 -1.09 23.39
CA GLN A 243 -20.29 0.09 22.70
C GLN A 243 -19.43 -0.24 21.47
N ILE A 244 -18.83 -1.44 21.40
CA ILE A 244 -18.01 -1.84 20.26
C ILE A 244 -18.83 -1.88 18.95
N PHE A 245 -20.15 -2.05 19.04
CA PHE A 245 -21.00 -2.08 17.86
C PHE A 245 -21.11 -0.72 17.19
N ARG A 246 -21.09 0.38 17.95
CA ARG A 246 -21.02 1.75 17.38
C ARG A 246 -19.71 1.95 16.63
N ILE A 247 -18.60 1.46 17.19
CA ILE A 247 -17.29 1.46 16.53
C ILE A 247 -17.36 0.65 15.23
N LEU A 248 -17.78 -0.61 15.28
CA LEU A 248 -17.79 -1.49 14.12
C LEU A 248 -18.77 -1.02 13.03
N ASP A 249 -19.92 -0.46 13.39
CA ASP A 249 -20.84 0.19 12.46
C ASP A 249 -20.16 1.35 11.74
N PHE A 250 -19.51 2.24 12.48
CA PHE A 250 -18.75 3.37 11.93
C PHE A 250 -17.65 2.90 10.98
N LEU A 251 -16.86 1.89 11.38
CA LEU A 251 -15.76 1.37 10.56
C LEU A 251 -16.26 0.70 9.28
N TYR A 252 -17.32 -0.11 9.33
CA TYR A 252 -17.81 -0.84 8.17
C TYR A 252 -18.89 -0.10 7.36
N LYS A 253 -19.32 1.10 7.77
CA LYS A 253 -20.25 1.95 6.98
C LYS A 253 -19.69 2.21 5.58
N GLY A 254 -20.52 1.98 4.56
CA GLY A 254 -20.17 2.18 3.14
C GLY A 254 -18.98 1.33 2.64
N SER A 255 -18.57 0.30 3.38
CA SER A 255 -17.47 -0.57 2.95
C SER A 255 -17.88 -1.45 1.77
N ILE A 256 -16.91 -1.84 0.94
CA ILE A 256 -17.10 -2.81 -0.16
C ILE A 256 -16.21 -4.03 0.05
N ASN A 257 -16.50 -5.13 -0.67
CA ASN A 257 -15.80 -6.41 -0.51
C ASN A 257 -14.28 -6.34 -0.63
N SER A 258 -13.78 -5.44 -1.48
CA SER A 258 -12.34 -5.24 -1.67
C SER A 258 -11.67 -4.42 -0.56
N THR A 259 -12.45 -3.88 0.37
CA THR A 259 -12.01 -3.07 1.53
C THR A 259 -12.47 -3.68 2.86
N ARG A 260 -12.64 -5.00 2.88
CA ARG A 260 -13.04 -5.80 4.03
C ARG A 260 -12.15 -7.03 4.10
N LEU A 261 -11.51 -7.26 5.25
CA LEU A 261 -10.89 -8.53 5.50
C LEU A 261 -11.96 -9.57 5.85
N LYS A 262 -12.12 -10.59 5.01
CA LYS A 262 -13.24 -11.54 5.04
C LYS A 262 -13.47 -12.13 6.44
N ARG A 263 -12.40 -12.55 7.13
CA ARG A 263 -12.49 -13.14 8.48
C ARG A 263 -13.00 -12.14 9.53
N LYS A 264 -12.58 -10.87 9.47
CA LYS A 264 -12.98 -9.83 10.43
C LYS A 264 -14.41 -9.40 10.21
N TYR A 265 -14.78 -9.16 8.95
CA TYR A 265 -16.13 -8.78 8.58
C TYR A 265 -17.16 -9.88 8.92
N LYS A 266 -16.84 -11.15 8.62
CA LYS A 266 -17.67 -12.29 9.04
C LYS A 266 -17.88 -12.33 10.55
N LYS A 267 -16.80 -12.14 11.32
CA LYS A 267 -16.86 -12.16 12.80
C LYS A 267 -17.71 -11.02 13.35
N TYR A 268 -17.60 -9.83 12.76
CA TYR A 268 -18.44 -8.69 13.08
C TYR A 268 -19.93 -9.00 12.87
N ASN A 269 -20.30 -9.51 11.69
CA ASN A 269 -21.70 -9.86 11.41
C ASN A 269 -22.24 -10.92 12.37
N MET A 270 -21.44 -11.96 12.67
CA MET A 270 -21.79 -12.96 13.67
C MET A 270 -22.02 -12.35 15.06
N PHE A 271 -21.18 -11.38 15.47
CA PHE A 271 -21.34 -10.69 16.74
C PHE A 271 -22.60 -9.83 16.78
N LYS A 272 -22.96 -9.15 15.68
CA LYS A 272 -24.23 -8.41 15.60
C LYS A 272 -25.41 -9.34 15.84
N ILE A 273 -25.51 -10.43 15.09
CA ILE A 273 -26.60 -11.40 15.21
C ILE A 273 -26.69 -11.96 16.63
N LYS A 274 -25.54 -12.31 17.21
CA LYS A 274 -25.51 -12.99 18.52
C LYS A 274 -25.81 -12.08 19.71
N PHE A 275 -25.32 -10.84 19.69
CA PHE A 275 -25.28 -10.01 20.90
C PHE A 275 -26.01 -8.67 20.78
N ARG A 276 -26.40 -8.27 19.57
CA ARG A 276 -27.15 -7.03 19.34
C ARG A 276 -28.58 -7.43 18.96
N LYS A 277 -29.42 -7.56 20.00
CA LYS A 277 -30.87 -7.55 19.85
C LYS A 277 -31.33 -6.13 19.56
#